data_AF-A0A923IEN9-F1
#
_entry.id   AF-A0A923IEN9-F1
#
_cell.length_a   1.000
_cell.length_b   1.000
_cell.length_c   1.000
_cell.angle_alpha   90.00
_cell.angle_beta   90.00
_cell.angle_gamma   90.00
#
_symmetry.space_group_name_H-M   'P 1'
#
loop_
_entity.id
_entity.type
_entity.pdbx_description
1 polymer ?
#
loop_
_entity_poly.entity_id
_entity_poly.type
_entity_poly.pdbx_seq_one_letter_code
_entity_poly.pdbx_strand_id
1 'polypeptide(L)'
;MEVLKDMSQGSAKRVKTVRFDDTELDRIKHAARQHHLSEAEVIRKVVNIGLVDLLDGEDEDALLQRRMADKKQDIDGQSFLNSLKAEFDI
;
A
#
# COMPACT_ATOMS: atom_id res chain seq x y z
N MET A 1 -30.90 -19.39 22.98
CA MET A 1 -30.24 -18.39 22.13
C MET A 1 -28.76 -18.48 22.38
N GLU A 2 -28.03 -19.15 21.49
CA GLU A 2 -26.57 -19.09 21.45
C GLU A 2 -26.20 -18.73 20.02
N VAL A 3 -25.76 -17.47 19.84
CA VAL A 3 -25.17 -17.02 18.58
C VAL A 3 -23.70 -17.38 18.67
N LEU A 4 -23.32 -18.53 18.11
CA LEU A 4 -21.94 -18.81 17.79
C LEU A 4 -21.52 -17.81 16.70
N LYS A 5 -20.81 -16.76 17.12
CA LYS A 5 -20.04 -15.92 16.22
C LYS A 5 -18.91 -16.78 15.66
N ASP A 6 -19.16 -17.38 14.50
CA ASP A 6 -18.11 -17.94 13.65
C ASP A 6 -17.24 -16.79 13.11
N MET A 7 -16.32 -16.32 13.96
CA MET A 7 -15.17 -15.52 13.53
C MET A 7 -14.15 -16.46 12.88
N SER A 8 -14.41 -16.88 11.65
CA SER A 8 -13.37 -17.38 10.76
C SER A 8 -13.62 -16.96 9.32
N GLN A 9 -13.65 -15.63 9.10
CA GLN A 9 -13.30 -15.09 7.79
C GLN A 9 -11.78 -15.26 7.59
N GLY A 10 -11.36 -16.51 7.40
CA GLY A 10 -10.01 -16.84 6.94
C GLY A 10 -9.82 -16.17 5.58
N SER A 11 -8.92 -15.18 5.54
CA SER A 11 -8.52 -14.47 4.32
C SER A 11 -8.13 -15.47 3.23
N ALA A 12 -9.04 -15.75 2.31
CA ALA A 12 -8.75 -16.56 1.14
C ALA A 12 -7.80 -15.76 0.25
N LYS A 13 -6.50 -16.08 0.33
CA LYS A 13 -5.47 -15.45 -0.50
C LYS A 13 -5.86 -15.62 -1.98
N ARG A 14 -6.16 -14.52 -2.67
CA ARG A 14 -6.46 -14.53 -4.11
C ARG A 14 -5.21 -15.01 -4.86
N VAL A 15 -5.29 -16.20 -5.46
CA VAL A 15 -4.20 -16.76 -6.27
C VAL A 15 -4.30 -16.19 -7.69
N LYS A 16 -3.18 -15.68 -8.20
CA LYS A 16 -3.04 -15.26 -9.61
C LYS A 16 -1.91 -16.05 -10.24
N THR A 17 -2.12 -16.51 -11.47
CA THR A 17 -1.08 -17.11 -12.30
C THR A 17 -0.42 -16.02 -13.13
N VAL A 18 0.91 -15.95 -13.11
CA VAL A 18 1.71 -14.99 -13.88
C VAL A 18 2.67 -15.79 -14.75
N ARG A 19 2.89 -15.34 -15.98
CA ARG A 19 3.84 -15.93 -16.92
C ARG A 19 5.09 -15.06 -16.94
N PHE A 20 6.25 -15.71 -16.94
CA PHE A 20 7.57 -15.08 -17.00
C PHE A 20 8.34 -15.71 -18.16
N ASP A 21 9.23 -14.94 -18.77
CA ASP A 21 10.16 -15.47 -19.74
C ASP A 21 11.31 -16.23 -19.04
N ASP A 22 11.98 -17.13 -19.75
CA ASP A 22 13.03 -17.99 -19.17
C ASP A 22 14.14 -17.19 -18.47
N THR A 23 14.51 -16.03 -19.04
CA THR A 23 15.52 -15.14 -18.47
C THR A 23 15.07 -14.51 -17.15
N GLU A 24 13.79 -14.15 -17.04
CA GLU A 24 13.22 -13.55 -15.83
C GLU A 24 13.09 -14.60 -14.72
N LEU A 25 12.71 -15.82 -15.10
CA LEU A 25 12.60 -16.95 -14.19
C LEU A 25 13.96 -17.29 -13.55
N ASP A 26 15.04 -17.26 -14.33
CA ASP A 26 16.39 -17.46 -13.80
C ASP A 26 16.82 -16.36 -12.82
N ARG A 27 16.44 -15.10 -13.08
CA ARG A 27 16.68 -14.00 -12.14
C ARG A 27 15.91 -14.18 -10.84
N ILE A 28 14.64 -14.59 -10.91
CA ILE A 28 13.81 -14.86 -9.73
C ILE A 28 14.41 -16.01 -8.91
N LYS A 29 14.82 -17.10 -9.56
CA LYS A 29 15.49 -18.24 -8.91
C LYS A 29 16.79 -17.84 -8.23
N HIS A 30 17.60 -17.01 -8.89
CA HIS A 30 18.85 -16.52 -8.33
C HIS A 30 18.60 -15.66 -7.09
N ALA A 31 17.66 -14.72 -7.16
CA ALA A 31 17.28 -13.86 -6.03
C ALA A 31 16.69 -14.66 -4.86
N ALA A 32 15.86 -15.67 -5.16
CA ALA A 32 15.30 -16.58 -4.15
C ALA A 32 16.40 -17.29 -3.37
N ARG A 33 17.44 -17.79 -4.06
CA ARG A 33 18.60 -18.44 -3.43
C ARG A 33 19.45 -17.46 -2.62
N GLN A 34 19.72 -16.28 -3.14
CA GLN A 34 20.54 -15.28 -2.44
C GLN A 34 19.87 -14.80 -1.14
N HIS A 35 18.56 -14.54 -1.19
CA HIS A 35 17.83 -13.98 -0.06
C HIS A 35 17.15 -15.02 0.83
N HIS A 36 17.32 -16.32 0.54
CA HIS A 36 16.70 -17.43 1.27
C HIS A 36 15.16 -17.29 1.33
N LEU A 37 14.57 -16.85 0.22
CA LEU A 37 13.13 -16.63 0.06
C LEU A 37 12.56 -17.63 -0.95
N SER A 38 11.26 -17.88 -0.87
CA SER A 38 10.57 -18.56 -1.96
C SER A 38 10.42 -17.66 -3.19
N GLU A 39 10.39 -18.24 -4.39
CA GLU A 39 10.17 -17.51 -5.64
C GLU A 39 8.89 -16.65 -5.57
N ALA A 40 7.82 -17.17 -4.96
CA ALA A 40 6.57 -16.45 -4.76
C ALA A 40 6.68 -15.25 -3.79
N GLU A 41 7.61 -15.27 -2.84
CA GLU A 41 7.90 -14.12 -1.97
C GLU A 41 8.72 -13.07 -2.69
N VAL A 42 9.69 -13.49 -3.50
CA VAL A 42 10.45 -12.59 -4.38
C VAL A 42 9.51 -11.85 -5.32
N ILE A 43 8.61 -12.58 -6.00
CA ILE A 43 7.62 -11.99 -6.92
C ILE A 43 6.72 -10.98 -6.18
N ARG A 44 6.21 -11.35 -4.99
CA ARG A 44 5.37 -10.44 -4.20
C ARG A 44 6.10 -9.17 -3.77
N LYS A 45 7.39 -9.27 -3.40
CA LYS A 45 8.20 -8.10 -3.05
C LYS A 45 8.43 -7.19 -4.24
N VAL A 46 8.80 -7.75 -5.40
CA VAL A 46 9.04 -6.97 -6.62
C VAL A 46 7.77 -6.25 -7.07
N VAL A 47 6.63 -6.94 -7.07
CA VAL A 47 5.33 -6.32 -7.40
C VAL A 47 4.97 -5.22 -6.42
N ASN A 48 5.21 -5.43 -5.12
CA ASN A 48 4.92 -4.40 -4.11
C ASN A 48 5.80 -3.16 -4.29
N ILE A 49 7.10 -3.35 -4.56
CA ILE A 49 8.03 -2.24 -4.82
C ILE A 49 7.60 -1.48 -6.08
N GLY A 50 7.33 -2.19 -7.19
CA GLY A 50 6.87 -1.54 -8.41
C GLY A 50 5.53 -0.81 -8.24
N LEU A 51 4.62 -1.31 -7.39
CA LEU A 51 3.40 -0.58 -7.03
C LEU A 51 3.71 0.68 -6.21
N VAL A 52 4.66 0.62 -5.27
CA VAL A 52 5.09 1.81 -4.52
C VAL A 52 5.73 2.82 -5.47
N ASP A 53 6.61 2.42 -6.38
CA ASP A 53 7.22 3.33 -7.36
C ASP A 53 6.17 3.96 -8.29
N LEU A 54 5.12 3.21 -8.65
CA LEU A 54 3.98 3.74 -9.41
C LEU A 54 3.14 4.74 -8.61
N LEU A 55 2.92 4.47 -7.32
CA LEU A 55 2.20 5.37 -6.41
C LEU A 55 3.02 6.61 -6.04
N ASP A 56 4.34 6.50 -5.97
CA ASP A 56 5.23 7.65 -5.78
C ASP A 56 5.27 8.53 -7.05
N GLY A 57 5.04 7.94 -8.23
CA GLY A 57 4.91 8.66 -9.51
C GLY A 57 3.52 9.27 -9.77
N GLU A 58 2.46 8.65 -9.26
CA GLU A 58 1.09 9.17 -9.24
C GLU A 58 0.80 9.82 -7.88
N ASP A 59 1.18 11.09 -7.66
CA ASP A 59 0.33 12.09 -6.96
C ASP A 59 1.06 13.28 -6.32
N GLU A 60 2.37 13.51 -6.42
CA GLU A 60 2.90 14.80 -5.88
C GLU A 60 2.33 16.00 -6.64
N ASP A 61 2.35 15.98 -7.97
CA ASP A 61 1.84 17.08 -8.80
C ASP A 61 0.31 17.21 -8.72
N ALA A 62 -0.43 16.11 -8.60
CA ALA A 62 -1.88 16.15 -8.47
C ALA A 62 -2.33 16.61 -7.07
N LEU A 63 -1.61 16.21 -6.01
CA LEU A 63 -1.81 16.74 -4.66
C LEU A 63 -1.45 18.22 -4.59
N LEU A 64 -0.35 18.65 -5.23
CA LEU A 64 0.05 20.06 -5.31
C LEU A 64 -0.96 20.89 -6.11
N GLN A 65 -1.47 20.40 -7.25
CA GLN A 65 -2.51 21.08 -8.03
C GLN A 65 -3.82 21.21 -7.24
N ARG A 66 -4.24 20.16 -6.51
CA ARG A 66 -5.39 20.25 -5.60
C ARG A 66 -5.15 21.27 -4.48
N ARG A 67 -3.96 21.28 -3.87
CA ARG A 67 -3.62 22.21 -2.78
C ARG A 67 -3.50 23.67 -3.26
N MET A 68 -3.03 23.91 -4.47
CA MET A 68 -2.96 25.25 -5.09
C MET A 68 -4.36 25.77 -5.47
N ALA A 69 -5.27 24.86 -5.86
CA ALA A 69 -6.67 25.20 -6.12
C ALA A 69 -7.43 25.52 -4.82
N ASP A 70 -7.11 24.81 -3.74
CA ASP A 70 -7.69 25.03 -2.41
C ASP A 70 -6.89 26.10 -1.66
N LYS A 71 -7.15 27.38 -1.95
CA LYS A 71 -6.65 28.53 -1.17
C LYS A 71 -7.29 28.58 0.22
N LYS A 72 -7.16 27.53 1.03
CA LYS A 72 -7.47 27.62 2.45
C LYS A 72 -6.47 28.58 3.08
N GLN A 73 -7.00 29.59 3.76
CA GLN A 73 -6.21 30.52 4.56
C GLN A 73 -5.32 29.74 5.53
N ASP A 74 -4.10 30.23 5.75
CA ASP A 74 -3.20 29.66 6.74
C ASP A 74 -3.92 29.58 8.09
N ILE A 75 -4.15 28.35 8.56
CA ILE A 75 -4.73 28.10 9.88
C ILE A 75 -3.59 28.18 10.88
N ASP A 76 -3.70 29.10 11.84
CA ASP A 76 -2.80 29.18 12.98
C ASP A 76 -2.75 27.84 13.73
N GLY A 77 -1.56 27.45 14.20
CA GLY A 77 -1.32 26.14 14.79
C GLY A 77 -2.25 25.83 15.96
N GLN A 78 -2.65 26.84 16.73
CA GLN A 78 -3.61 26.68 17.83
C GLN A 78 -5.03 26.37 17.32
N SER A 79 -5.45 26.99 16.22
CA SER A 79 -6.76 26.77 15.59
C SER A 79 -6.84 25.38 14.95
N PHE A 80 -5.73 24.89 14.39
CA PHE A 80 -5.64 23.53 13.85
C PHE A 80 -5.79 22.46 14.95
N LEU A 81 -5.11 22.65 16.08
CA LEU A 81 -5.24 21.74 17.22
C LEU A 81 -6.67 21.72 17.76
N ASN A 82 -7.33 22.88 17.80
CA ASN A 82 -8.73 22.98 18.23
C ASN A 82 -9.69 22.30 17.24
N SER A 83 -9.46 22.40 15.92
CA SER A 83 -10.27 21.68 14.93
C SER A 83 -10.08 20.18 15.00
N LEU A 84 -8.85 19.70 15.22
CA LEU A 84 -8.59 18.27 15.40
C LEU A 84 -9.26 17.74 16.67
N LYS A 85 -9.19 18.46 17.80
CA LYS A 85 -9.89 18.06 19.02
C LYS A 85 -11.40 17.95 18.84
N ALA A 86 -11.99 18.90 18.10
CA ALA A 86 -13.42 18.89 17.80
C ALA A 86 -13.84 17.75 16.83
N GLU A 87 -12.96 17.34 15.92
CA GLU A 87 -13.22 16.27 14.96
C GLU A 87 -13.03 14.86 15.56
N PHE A 88 -12.11 14.72 16.51
CA PHE A 88 -11.78 13.43 17.14
C PHE A 88 -12.36 13.23 18.55
N ASP A 89 -13.10 14.22 19.08
CA ASP A 89 -13.70 14.23 20.44
C ASP A 89 -12.66 13.91 21.55
N ILE A 90 -11.48 14.55 21.47
CA ILE A 90 -10.33 14.40 22.40
C ILE A 90 -10.07 15.71 23.18
#